data_AF-A0A067PHY1-F1
#
_entry.id   AF-A0A067PHY1-F1
#
_cell.length_a   1.000
_cell.length_b   1.000
_cell.length_c   1.000
_cell.angle_alpha   90.00
_cell.angle_beta   90.00
_cell.angle_gamma   90.00
#
_symmetry.space_group_name_H-M   'P 1'
#
loop_
_entity.id
_entity.type
_entity.pdbx_description
1 polymer ?
#
loop_
_entity_poly.entity_id
_entity_poly.type
_entity_poly.pdbx_seq_one_letter_code
_entity_poly.pdbx_strand_id
1 'polypeptide(L)'
;MTNPISLLQLRHRALEEGQGASLGQTGRKEIEKVKEWFYNHGRKTKKKEDFQLTNKWTWRRVHAEEHKKELREKTEDKTGVQAGSQEYLGHLKRISAEVQAELTSEEIGRLMEIADQWNSEAPPVANQQKMAEEKIPSLSARTLPWSI
;
A
#
# COMPACT_ATOMS: atom_id res chain seq x y z
N MET A 1 38.19 -29.31 14.68
CA MET A 1 36.73 -29.13 14.51
C MET A 1 36.16 -28.63 15.82
N THR A 2 36.00 -27.32 15.98
CA THR A 2 35.49 -26.69 17.22
C THR A 2 34.04 -26.26 16.99
N ASN A 3 33.14 -26.86 17.77
CA ASN A 3 31.69 -26.60 17.71
C ASN A 3 31.42 -25.13 18.12
N PRO A 4 30.69 -24.33 17.33
CA PRO A 4 30.30 -23.00 17.76
C PRO A 4 29.27 -23.11 18.87
N ILE A 5 29.63 -22.66 20.07
CA ILE A 5 28.73 -22.61 21.23
C ILE A 5 27.49 -21.80 20.83
N SER A 6 26.31 -22.41 20.97
CA SER A 6 25.05 -21.77 20.58
C SER A 6 24.75 -20.57 21.50
N LEU A 7 24.15 -19.50 20.94
CA LEU A 7 23.77 -18.29 21.70
C LEU A 7 22.88 -18.59 22.92
N LEU A 8 22.14 -19.70 22.89
CA LEU A 8 21.34 -20.15 24.02
C LEU A 8 22.21 -20.68 25.16
N GLN A 9 23.31 -21.37 24.87
CA GLN A 9 24.26 -21.86 25.87
C GLN A 9 25.09 -20.71 26.49
N LEU A 10 25.47 -19.70 25.69
CA LEU A 10 26.13 -18.49 26.20
C LEU A 10 25.19 -17.63 27.07
N ARG A 11 23.92 -17.52 26.68
CA ARG A 11 22.91 -16.78 27.44
C ARG A 11 22.54 -17.45 28.77
N HIS A 12 22.49 -18.79 28.81
CA HIS A 12 22.22 -19.52 30.05
C HIS A 12 23.36 -19.35 31.06
N ARG A 13 24.62 -19.39 30.59
CA ARG A 13 25.82 -19.21 31.43
C ARG A 13 25.93 -17.79 31.99
N ALA A 14 25.57 -16.78 31.19
CA ALA A 14 25.56 -15.38 31.61
C ALA A 14 24.39 -15.00 32.54
N LEU A 15 23.37 -15.86 32.68
CA LEU A 15 22.26 -15.65 33.60
C LEU A 15 22.48 -16.31 34.97
N GLU A 16 23.34 -17.34 35.04
CA GLU A 16 23.70 -18.00 36.30
C GLU A 16 24.84 -17.27 37.06
N GLU A 17 25.72 -16.57 36.34
CA GLU A 17 26.72 -15.67 36.92
C GLU A 17 26.10 -14.28 37.12
N GLY A 18 25.39 -14.10 38.23
CA GLY A 18 24.51 -12.97 38.48
C GLY A 18 25.11 -11.55 38.34
N GLN A 19 24.18 -10.60 38.25
CA GLN A 19 24.34 -9.16 38.46
C GLN A 19 25.05 -8.37 37.34
N GLY A 20 24.25 -7.68 36.52
CA GLY A 20 24.56 -6.29 36.08
C GLY A 20 25.91 -6.00 35.43
N ALA A 21 26.57 -6.97 34.78
CA ALA A 21 27.84 -6.72 34.12
C ALA A 21 27.61 -5.85 32.87
N SER A 22 27.94 -4.56 32.96
CA SER A 22 28.03 -3.68 31.80
C SER A 22 28.96 -4.35 30.79
N LEU A 23 28.43 -4.74 29.62
CA LEU A 23 29.22 -5.28 28.53
C LEU A 23 30.42 -4.34 28.32
N GLY A 24 31.62 -4.84 28.60
CA GLY A 24 32.86 -4.13 28.34
C GLY A 24 32.95 -3.73 26.86
N GLN A 25 33.86 -2.83 26.54
CA GLN A 25 34.00 -2.23 25.21
C GLN A 25 34.08 -3.28 24.07
N THR A 26 34.63 -4.46 24.36
CA THR A 26 34.71 -5.61 23.45
C THR A 26 33.34 -6.23 23.14
N GLY A 27 32.50 -6.47 24.16
CA GLY A 27 31.15 -7.04 23.97
C GLY A 27 30.21 -6.09 23.23
N ARG A 28 30.37 -4.77 23.41
CA ARG A 28 29.63 -3.77 22.62
C ARG A 28 30.00 -3.82 21.13
N LYS A 29 31.29 -3.93 20.81
CA LYS A 29 31.78 -4.04 19.43
C LYS A 29 31.28 -5.31 18.73
N GLU A 30 31.17 -6.43 19.45
CA GLU A 30 30.64 -7.66 18.88
C GLU A 30 29.13 -7.58 18.59
N ILE A 31 28.34 -6.97 19.49
CA ILE A 31 26.93 -6.71 19.24
C ILE A 31 26.74 -5.77 18.04
N GLU A 32 27.61 -4.77 17.89
CA GLU A 32 27.56 -3.82 16.78
C GLU A 32 27.85 -4.49 15.43
N LYS A 33 28.84 -5.38 15.38
CA LYS A 33 29.11 -6.21 14.19
C LYS A 33 27.94 -7.14 13.83
N VAL A 34 27.27 -7.71 14.84
CA VAL A 34 26.09 -8.55 14.61
C VAL A 34 24.91 -7.72 14.10
N LYS A 35 24.69 -6.52 14.66
CA LYS A 35 23.68 -5.58 14.16
C LYS A 35 23.96 -5.14 12.73
N GLU A 36 25.21 -4.81 12.42
CA GLU A 36 25.65 -4.45 11.08
C GLU A 36 25.48 -5.61 10.10
N TRP A 37 25.79 -6.84 10.53
CA TRP A 37 25.54 -8.04 9.74
C TRP A 37 24.04 -8.22 9.44
N PHE A 38 23.16 -8.08 10.44
CA PHE A 38 21.70 -8.14 10.24
C PHE A 38 21.18 -6.99 9.38
N TYR A 39 21.74 -5.79 9.49
CA TYR A 39 21.37 -4.66 8.65
C TYR A 39 21.75 -4.90 7.18
N ASN A 40 22.97 -5.39 6.94
CA ASN A 40 23.52 -5.64 5.62
C ASN A 40 22.94 -6.88 4.94
N HIS A 41 22.59 -7.92 5.71
CA HIS A 41 22.15 -9.21 5.17
C HIS A 41 20.65 -9.47 5.35
N GLY A 42 20.02 -8.89 6.38
CA GLY A 42 18.59 -9.08 6.66
C GLY A 42 17.66 -8.28 5.74
N ARG A 43 18.16 -7.20 5.11
CA ARG A 43 17.37 -6.36 4.19
C ARG A 43 17.40 -6.80 2.73
N LYS A 44 17.85 -8.02 2.43
CA LYS A 44 17.59 -8.65 1.12
C LYS A 44 16.16 -9.19 1.09
N THR A 45 15.17 -8.33 1.36
CA THR A 45 13.80 -8.63 0.98
C THR A 45 13.83 -8.70 -0.54
N LYS A 46 13.66 -9.90 -1.11
CA LYS A 46 13.45 -10.06 -2.55
C LYS A 46 12.41 -9.01 -2.92
N LYS A 47 12.74 -8.10 -3.86
CA LYS A 47 11.71 -7.26 -4.47
C LYS A 47 10.64 -8.25 -4.88
N LYS A 48 9.46 -8.18 -4.25
CA LYS A 48 8.32 -8.96 -4.72
C LYS A 48 8.28 -8.66 -6.21
N GLU A 49 8.30 -9.71 -7.04
CA GLU A 49 8.10 -9.56 -8.49
C GLU A 49 7.05 -8.47 -8.66
N ASP A 50 7.31 -7.50 -9.54
CA ASP A 50 6.40 -6.39 -9.81
C ASP A 50 5.05 -7.03 -10.17
N PHE A 51 4.22 -7.26 -9.15
CA PHE A 51 2.92 -7.86 -9.30
C PHE A 51 2.20 -6.78 -10.05
N GLN A 52 2.05 -6.98 -11.36
CA GLN A 52 1.34 -6.05 -12.20
C GLN A 52 -0.04 -5.99 -11.60
N LEU A 53 -0.28 -4.97 -10.78
CA LEU A 53 -1.58 -4.62 -10.27
C LEU A 53 -2.31 -4.08 -11.49
N THR A 54 -2.71 -5.01 -12.37
CA THR A 54 -3.57 -4.69 -13.49
C THR A 54 -4.78 -4.04 -12.85
N ASN A 55 -4.97 -2.77 -13.16
CA ASN A 55 -5.93 -1.88 -12.55
C ASN A 55 -7.32 -2.28 -13.07
N LYS A 56 -7.77 -3.50 -12.73
CA LYS A 56 -9.01 -4.08 -13.21
C LYS A 56 -10.17 -3.26 -12.67
N TRP A 57 -11.14 -3.02 -13.54
CA TRP A 57 -12.41 -2.43 -13.17
C TRP A 57 -13.19 -3.43 -12.34
N THR A 58 -13.69 -2.96 -11.20
CA THR A 58 -14.64 -3.68 -10.35
C THR A 58 -15.96 -2.94 -10.40
N TRP A 59 -17.07 -3.62 -10.11
CA TRP A 59 -18.41 -3.00 -10.10
C TRP A 59 -18.46 -1.74 -9.21
N ARG A 60 -17.77 -1.75 -8.06
CA ARG A 60 -17.67 -0.58 -7.16
C ARG A 60 -17.01 0.62 -7.84
N ARG A 61 -15.99 0.37 -8.66
CA ARG A 61 -15.26 1.41 -9.40
C ARG A 61 -16.08 1.93 -10.57
N VAL A 62 -16.79 1.05 -11.28
CA VAL A 62 -17.74 1.43 -12.33
C VAL A 62 -18.82 2.34 -11.75
N HIS A 63 -19.49 1.90 -10.68
CA HIS A 63 -20.50 2.69 -9.97
C HIS A 63 -19.99 4.07 -9.52
N ALA A 64 -18.77 4.12 -8.98
CA ALA A 64 -18.18 5.38 -8.53
C ALA A 64 -17.88 6.36 -9.70
N GLU A 65 -17.56 5.86 -10.89
CA GLU A 65 -17.35 6.72 -12.07
C GLU A 65 -18.67 7.10 -12.75
N GLU A 66 -19.66 6.20 -12.83
CA GLU A 66 -20.99 6.51 -13.39
C GLU A 66 -21.73 7.53 -12.53
N HIS A 67 -21.79 7.32 -11.21
CA HIS A 67 -22.50 8.21 -10.28
C HIS A 67 -21.58 9.25 -9.64
N LYS A 68 -20.45 9.57 -10.29
CA LYS A 68 -19.45 10.49 -9.73
C LYS A 68 -20.00 11.88 -9.47
N LYS A 69 -20.94 12.35 -10.28
CA LYS A 69 -21.56 13.66 -10.10
C LYS A 69 -22.54 13.64 -8.93
N GLU A 70 -23.42 12.65 -8.91
CA GLU A 70 -24.41 12.45 -7.84
C GLU A 70 -23.76 12.23 -6.47
N LEU A 71 -22.67 11.45 -6.40
CA LEU A 71 -21.93 11.23 -5.16
C LEU A 71 -21.28 12.52 -4.65
N ARG A 72 -20.88 13.42 -5.55
CA ARG A 72 -20.31 14.72 -5.15
C ARG A 72 -21.40 15.63 -4.59
N GLU A 73 -22.50 15.78 -5.32
CA GLU A 73 -23.66 16.57 -4.87
C GLU A 73 -24.17 16.04 -3.51
N LYS A 74 -24.39 14.72 -3.38
CA LYS A 74 -24.79 14.11 -2.09
C LYS A 74 -23.77 14.32 -0.97
N THR A 75 -22.48 14.41 -1.29
CA THR A 75 -21.44 14.66 -0.28
C THR A 75 -21.48 16.10 0.19
N GLU A 76 -21.54 17.05 -0.74
CA GLU A 76 -21.64 18.48 -0.43
C GLU A 76 -22.94 18.80 0.32
N ASP A 77 -24.06 18.20 -0.07
CA ASP A 77 -25.36 18.38 0.60
C ASP A 77 -25.37 17.82 2.04
N LYS A 78 -24.78 16.63 2.26
CA LYS A 78 -24.79 15.98 3.58
C LYS A 78 -23.78 16.56 4.57
N THR A 79 -22.64 17.07 4.10
CA THR A 79 -21.56 17.51 4.99
C THR A 79 -21.28 19.00 4.94
N GLY A 80 -21.76 19.71 3.92
CA GLY A 80 -21.46 21.12 3.69
C GLY A 80 -20.01 21.38 3.29
N VAL A 81 -19.21 20.33 3.10
CA VAL A 81 -17.78 20.44 2.76
C VAL A 81 -17.64 20.42 1.24
N GLN A 82 -17.01 21.46 0.68
CA GLN A 82 -16.77 21.56 -0.76
C GLN A 82 -15.68 20.60 -1.25
N ALA A 83 -15.79 20.19 -2.51
CA ALA A 83 -14.74 19.44 -3.19
C ALA A 83 -13.39 20.19 -3.18
N GLY A 84 -12.33 19.52 -2.71
CA GLY A 84 -10.97 20.06 -2.67
C GLY A 84 -10.33 20.07 -1.28
N SER A 85 -11.11 19.91 -0.21
CA SER A 85 -10.57 19.74 1.14
C SER A 85 -10.12 18.29 1.39
N GLN A 86 -9.22 18.08 2.35
CA GLN A 86 -8.79 16.74 2.75
C GLN A 86 -9.92 15.94 3.41
N GLU A 87 -10.78 16.63 4.18
CA GLU A 87 -11.93 16.06 4.87
C GLU A 87 -13.00 15.55 3.89
N TYR A 88 -13.15 16.24 2.75
CA TYR A 88 -14.07 15.86 1.68
C TYR A 88 -13.85 14.43 1.20
N LEU A 89 -12.60 14.01 1.03
CA LEU A 89 -12.28 12.65 0.56
C LEU A 89 -12.71 11.58 1.56
N GLY A 90 -12.61 11.86 2.86
CA GLY A 90 -13.11 10.97 3.91
C GLY A 90 -14.63 10.83 3.85
N HIS A 91 -15.33 11.95 3.70
CA HIS A 91 -16.79 11.98 3.58
C HIS A 91 -17.28 11.30 2.30
N LEU A 92 -16.64 11.56 1.16
CA LEU A 92 -16.96 10.95 -0.12
C LEU A 92 -16.83 9.42 -0.05
N LYS A 93 -15.75 8.91 0.56
CA LYS A 93 -15.58 7.47 0.76
C LYS A 93 -16.71 6.88 1.59
N ARG A 94 -17.05 7.53 2.72
CA ARG A 94 -18.15 7.07 3.59
C ARG A 94 -19.48 7.04 2.86
N ILE A 95 -19.86 8.14 2.20
CA ILE A 95 -21.13 8.27 1.48
C ILE A 95 -21.18 7.30 0.30
N SER A 96 -20.08 7.11 -0.41
CA SER A 96 -20.02 6.11 -1.49
C SER A 96 -20.26 4.69 -0.97
N ALA A 97 -19.77 4.36 0.24
CA ALA A 97 -20.01 3.07 0.86
C ALA A 97 -21.46 2.90 1.32
N GLU A 98 -22.09 3.96 1.85
CA GLU A 98 -23.52 3.98 2.19
C GLU A 98 -24.37 3.71 0.94
N VAL A 99 -24.15 4.46 -0.14
CA VAL A 99 -24.89 4.28 -1.41
C VAL A 99 -24.67 2.88 -1.99
N GLN A 100 -23.43 2.37 -1.92
CA GLN A 100 -23.13 1.01 -2.40
C GLN A 100 -23.78 -0.09 -1.55
N ALA A 101 -24.08 0.17 -0.28
CA ALA A 101 -24.75 -0.79 0.59
C ALA A 101 -26.27 -0.87 0.32
N GLU A 102 -26.84 0.18 -0.28
CA GLU A 102 -28.26 0.25 -0.66
C GLU A 102 -28.56 -0.40 -2.02
N LEU A 103 -27.52 -0.72 -2.81
CA LEU A 103 -27.68 -1.35 -4.12
C LEU A 103 -28.28 -2.74 -4.02
N THR A 104 -29.23 -3.01 -4.90
CA THR A 104 -29.84 -4.34 -5.06
C THR A 104 -28.87 -5.30 -5.75
N SER A 105 -29.08 -6.60 -5.57
CA SER A 105 -28.27 -7.64 -6.23
C SER A 105 -28.34 -7.56 -7.76
N GLU A 106 -29.46 -7.11 -8.30
CA GLU A 106 -29.66 -6.92 -9.74
C GLU A 106 -28.80 -5.77 -10.29
N GLU A 107 -28.74 -4.64 -9.57
CA GLU A 107 -27.89 -3.52 -9.92
C GLU A 107 -26.41 -3.87 -9.84
N ILE A 108 -26.02 -4.62 -8.80
CA ILE A 108 -24.66 -5.14 -8.67
C ILE A 108 -24.32 -6.05 -9.87
N GLY A 109 -25.25 -6.91 -10.29
CA GLY A 109 -25.09 -7.77 -11.47
C GLY A 109 -24.82 -6.96 -12.74
N ARG A 110 -25.65 -5.94 -13.01
CA ARG A 110 -25.44 -5.03 -14.16
C ARG A 110 -24.08 -4.33 -14.12
N LEU A 111 -23.68 -3.84 -12.95
CA LEU A 111 -22.39 -3.16 -12.78
C LEU A 111 -21.19 -4.11 -12.92
N MET A 112 -21.37 -5.39 -12.59
CA MET A 112 -20.36 -6.42 -12.82
C MET A 112 -20.18 -6.70 -14.32
N GLU A 113 -21.28 -6.82 -15.08
CA GLU A 113 -21.23 -7.00 -16.53
C GLU A 113 -20.51 -5.83 -17.22
N ILE A 114 -20.83 -4.59 -16.81
CA ILE A 114 -20.14 -3.39 -17.31
C ILE A 114 -18.65 -3.43 -16.95
N ALA A 115 -18.29 -3.84 -15.73
CA ALA A 115 -16.90 -3.96 -15.32
C ALA A 115 -16.14 -4.99 -16.17
N ASP A 116 -16.75 -6.14 -16.45
CA ASP A 116 -16.19 -7.18 -17.31
C ASP A 116 -16.04 -6.72 -18.76
N GLN A 117 -17.03 -5.96 -19.27
CA GLN A 117 -16.93 -5.32 -20.58
C GLN A 117 -15.76 -4.33 -20.62
N TRP A 118 -15.64 -3.43 -19.64
CA TRP A 118 -14.55 -2.44 -19.60
C TRP A 118 -13.17 -3.06 -19.42
N ASN A 119 -13.09 -4.22 -18.76
CA ASN A 119 -11.86 -5.00 -18.66
C ASN A 119 -11.48 -5.67 -19.99
N SER A 120 -12.46 -6.01 -20.83
CA SER A 120 -12.27 -6.70 -22.12
C SER A 120 -12.03 -5.73 -23.28
N GLU A 121 -12.85 -4.67 -23.38
CA GLU A 121 -12.92 -3.74 -24.53
C GLU A 121 -12.24 -2.38 -24.26
N ALA A 122 -11.70 -2.20 -23.05
CA ALA A 122 -11.26 -0.93 -22.47
C ALA A 122 -12.44 -0.02 -22.03
N PRO A 123 -12.28 0.77 -20.94
CA PRO A 123 -13.31 1.68 -20.45
C PRO A 123 -13.55 2.84 -21.43
N PRO A 124 -14.60 3.65 -21.27
CA PRO A 124 -14.86 4.82 -22.11
C PRO A 124 -13.66 5.77 -22.25
N VAL A 125 -13.53 6.47 -23.38
CA VAL A 125 -12.37 7.33 -23.72
C VAL A 125 -12.06 8.36 -22.63
N ALA A 126 -13.08 8.96 -22.02
CA ALA A 126 -12.92 9.90 -20.91
C ALA A 126 -12.23 9.28 -19.68
N ASN A 127 -12.40 7.97 -19.47
CA ASN A 127 -11.74 7.23 -18.40
C ASN A 127 -10.34 6.78 -18.83
N GLN A 128 -10.13 6.47 -20.11
CA GLN A 128 -8.80 6.14 -20.65
C GLN A 128 -7.84 7.33 -20.57
N GLN A 129 -8.29 8.55 -20.90
CA GLN A 129 -7.49 9.77 -20.81
C GLN A 129 -7.01 10.03 -19.38
N LYS A 130 -7.90 9.94 -18.38
CA LYS A 130 -7.54 10.04 -16.96
C LYS A 130 -6.52 8.98 -16.54
N MET A 131 -6.69 7.73 -16.98
CA MET A 131 -5.75 6.65 -16.66
C MET A 131 -4.37 6.86 -17.30
N ALA A 132 -4.31 7.45 -18.50
CA ALA A 132 -3.05 7.82 -19.13
C ALA A 132 -2.37 8.96 -18.37
N GLU A 133 -3.12 9.99 -17.96
CA GLU A 133 -2.62 11.11 -17.16
C GLU A 133 -2.08 10.67 -15.79
N GLU A 134 -2.76 9.77 -15.08
CA GLU A 134 -2.28 9.21 -13.80
C GLU A 134 -0.97 8.42 -13.93
N LYS A 135 -0.68 7.83 -15.10
CA LYS A 135 0.58 7.12 -15.35
C LYS A 135 1.77 8.07 -15.56
N ILE A 136 1.56 9.29 -16.04
CA ILE A 136 2.63 10.23 -16.41
C ILE A 136 3.50 10.67 -15.20
N PRO A 137 2.95 10.98 -14.01
CA PRO A 137 3.76 11.31 -12.82
C PRO A 137 4.73 10.20 -12.43
N SER A 138 4.37 8.92 -12.64
CA SER A 138 5.21 7.78 -12.29
C SER A 138 6.41 7.55 -13.24
N LEU A 139 6.39 8.15 -14.44
CA LEU A 139 7.47 8.05 -15.43
C LEU A 139 8.44 9.22 -15.37
N SER A 140 8.00 10.42 -14.96
CA SER A 140 8.89 11.59 -14.81
C SER A 140 9.87 11.47 -13.64
N ALA A 141 9.54 10.68 -12.60
CA ALA A 141 10.44 10.43 -11.47
C ALA A 141 11.54 9.37 -11.76
N ARG A 142 11.54 8.76 -12.95
CA ARG A 142 12.52 7.71 -13.35
C ARG A 142 13.57 8.15 -14.37
N THR A 143 13.56 9.41 -14.80
CA THR A 143 14.53 9.98 -15.77
C THR A 143 14.86 11.38 -15.26
N LEU A 144 16.06 11.69 -14.74
CA LEU A 144 17.37 11.57 -15.38
C LEU A 144 18.53 11.56 -14.35
N PRO A 145 19.76 11.25 -14.81
CA PRO A 145 20.81 10.52 -14.10
C PRO A 145 21.89 11.45 -13.54
N TRP A 146 22.78 10.88 -12.72
CA TRP A 146 24.16 11.31 -12.48
C TRP A 146 24.61 12.56 -13.25
N SER A 147 24.56 13.70 -12.58
CA SER A 147 25.34 14.89 -12.88
C SER A 147 25.70 15.55 -11.56
N ILE A 148 26.91 15.25 -11.10
CA ILE A 148 28.00 16.12 -10.60
C ILE A 148 29.16 15.18 -10.25
#